data_AF-A0A3M6Y4R5-F1
#
_entry.id   AF-A0A3M6Y4R5-F1
#
_cell.length_a   1.000
_cell.length_b   1.000
_cell.length_c   1.000
_cell.angle_alpha   90.00
_cell.angle_beta   90.00
_cell.angle_gamma   90.00
#
_symmetry.space_group_name_H-M   'P 1'
#
loop_
_entity.id
_entity.type
_entity.pdbx_description
1 polymer ?
#
loop_
_entity_poly.entity_id
_entity_poly.type
_entity_poly.pdbx_seq_one_letter_code
_entity_poly.pdbx_strand_id
1 'polypeptide(L)'
;MTLTSSSCSAFIRSLKLFLRQYAFDGVDIDWEYPVAEDRGGKVADYKNFVVFLEELRSGLGTKYGITATLPISYWYLQHFDVESLLENLDWLNMMSELATLTISLSKAY
;
A
#
# COMPACT_ATOMS: atom_id res chain seq x y z
N MET A 1 -9.63 6.34 4.19
CA MET A 1 -9.99 6.43 2.74
C MET A 1 -11.33 5.73 2.56
N THR A 2 -12.35 6.32 1.91
CA THR A 2 -13.59 5.56 1.66
C THR A 2 -13.37 4.70 0.42
N LEU A 3 -13.01 3.43 0.63
CA LEU A 3 -12.82 2.48 -0.45
C LEU A 3 -14.17 2.12 -1.07
N THR A 4 -14.33 2.49 -2.34
CA THR A 4 -15.39 2.00 -3.22
C THR A 4 -14.72 1.37 -4.43
N SER A 5 -15.32 0.30 -4.98
CA SER A 5 -14.75 -0.41 -6.14
C SER A 5 -14.48 0.52 -7.33
N SER A 6 -15.31 1.55 -7.54
CA SER A 6 -15.10 2.55 -8.59
C SER A 6 -13.90 3.46 -8.33
N SER A 7 -13.73 3.95 -7.10
CA SER A 7 -12.59 4.79 -6.72
C SER A 7 -11.26 4.03 -6.76
N CYS A 8 -11.25 2.76 -6.32
CA CYS A 8 -10.05 1.93 -6.35
C CYS A 8 -9.65 1.58 -7.79
N SER A 9 -10.61 1.18 -8.63
CA SER A 9 -10.39 0.93 -10.05
C SER A 9 -9.83 2.15 -10.79
N ALA A 10 -10.28 3.37 -10.44
CA ALA A 10 -9.75 4.60 -11.02
C ALA A 10 -8.30 4.85 -10.58
N PHE A 11 -7.99 4.65 -9.29
CA PHE A 11 -6.64 4.75 -8.75
C PHE A 11 -5.69 3.76 -9.44
N ILE A 12 -6.02 2.48 -9.47
CA ILE A 12 -5.18 1.41 -10.05
C ILE A 12 -4.87 1.70 -11.53
N ARG A 13 -5.88 2.15 -12.29
CA ARG A 13 -5.70 2.55 -13.69
C ARG A 13 -4.74 3.73 -13.82
N SER A 14 -4.91 4.77 -13.01
CA SER A 14 -4.00 5.94 -12.99
C SER A 14 -2.57 5.53 -12.64
N LEU A 15 -2.41 4.73 -11.60
CA LEU A 15 -1.13 4.21 -11.15
C LEU A 15 -0.43 3.39 -12.25
N LYS A 16 -1.14 2.49 -12.93
CA LYS A 16 -0.57 1.69 -14.03
C LYS A 16 -0.07 2.56 -15.20
N LEU A 17 -0.74 3.69 -15.47
CA LEU A 17 -0.26 4.67 -16.45
C LEU A 17 1.02 5.35 -15.96
N PHE A 18 1.05 5.77 -14.69
CA PHE A 18 2.22 6.40 -14.07
C PHE A 18 3.45 5.49 -14.08
N LEU A 19 3.30 4.24 -13.61
CA LEU A 19 4.38 3.24 -13.59
C LEU A 19 4.99 3.05 -14.99
N ARG A 20 4.13 2.93 -16.03
CA ARG A 20 4.59 2.80 -17.41
C ARG A 20 5.27 4.07 -17.93
N GLN A 21 4.69 5.24 -17.66
CA GLN A 21 5.19 6.53 -18.17
C GLN A 21 6.60 6.83 -17.67
N TYR A 22 6.91 6.45 -16.43
CA TYR A 22 8.19 6.73 -15.79
C TYR A 22 9.10 5.51 -15.65
N ALA A 23 8.70 4.39 -16.25
CA ALA A 23 9.44 3.12 -16.23
C ALA A 23 9.79 2.64 -14.82
N PHE A 24 8.81 2.66 -13.91
CA PHE A 24 8.92 2.06 -12.59
C PHE A 24 8.61 0.56 -12.63
N ASP A 25 9.32 -0.20 -11.81
CA ASP A 25 9.11 -1.65 -11.68
C ASP A 25 8.05 -2.00 -10.63
N GLY A 26 7.56 -1.04 -9.86
CA GLY A 26 6.63 -1.33 -8.76
C GLY A 26 6.10 -0.11 -8.03
N VAL A 27 5.32 -0.36 -6.99
CA VAL A 27 4.74 0.63 -6.08
C VAL A 27 4.94 0.18 -4.64
N ASP A 28 5.28 1.13 -3.77
CA ASP A 28 5.22 0.96 -2.31
C ASP A 28 4.01 1.71 -1.77
N ILE A 29 3.22 1.06 -0.91
CA ILE A 29 2.08 1.67 -0.24
C ILE A 29 2.47 2.03 1.19
N ASP A 30 2.55 3.34 1.43
CA ASP A 30 2.89 3.92 2.73
C ASP A 30 1.67 4.67 3.30
N TRP A 31 0.75 3.92 3.93
CA TRP A 31 -0.45 4.50 4.55
C TRP A 31 -0.21 4.69 6.06
N GLU A 32 -0.06 5.95 6.47
CA GLU A 32 0.08 6.36 7.88
C GLU A 32 -1.19 6.99 8.49
N TYR A 33 -1.99 6.31 9.29
CA TYR A 33 -2.08 4.86 9.47
C TYR A 33 -3.57 4.49 9.36
N PRO A 34 -3.93 3.29 8.86
CA PRO A 34 -5.30 2.81 8.89
C PRO A 34 -5.82 2.80 10.33
N VAL A 35 -7.13 3.04 10.52
CA VAL A 35 -7.85 3.04 11.81
C VAL A 35 -7.45 4.15 12.80
N ALA A 36 -6.22 4.66 12.76
CA ALA A 36 -5.70 5.68 13.66
C ALA A 36 -6.51 6.99 13.55
N GLU A 37 -7.35 7.27 14.55
CA GLU A 37 -8.26 8.43 14.56
C GLU A 37 -7.51 9.76 14.51
N ASP A 38 -6.34 9.84 15.16
CA ASP A 38 -5.42 10.98 15.13
C ASP A 38 -4.82 11.25 13.74
N ARG A 39 -4.95 10.29 12.81
CA ARG A 39 -4.57 10.38 11.40
C ARG A 39 -5.77 10.35 10.45
N GLY A 40 -6.99 10.49 10.97
CA GLY A 40 -8.23 10.46 10.17
C GLY A 40 -8.65 9.06 9.69
N GLY A 41 -8.10 8.02 10.31
CA GLY A 41 -8.47 6.63 10.07
C GLY A 41 -9.88 6.30 10.57
N LYS A 42 -10.41 5.18 10.07
CA LYS A 42 -11.71 4.62 10.44
C LYS A 42 -11.53 3.13 10.72
N VAL A 43 -12.35 2.56 11.61
CA VAL A 43 -12.32 1.11 11.91
C VAL A 43 -12.40 0.23 10.66
N ALA A 44 -13.14 0.66 9.64
CA ALA A 44 -13.25 -0.04 8.37
C ALA A 44 -11.91 -0.14 7.60
N ASP A 45 -10.95 0.76 7.85
CA ASP A 45 -9.66 0.80 7.16
C ASP A 45 -8.87 -0.50 7.35
N TYR A 46 -9.02 -1.18 8.50
CA TYR A 46 -8.37 -2.47 8.78
C TYR A 46 -8.63 -3.50 7.68
N LYS A 47 -9.91 -3.72 7.33
CA LYS A 47 -10.30 -4.67 6.28
C LYS A 47 -10.13 -4.08 4.89
N ASN A 48 -10.41 -2.79 4.76
CA ASN A 48 -10.33 -2.09 3.49
C ASN A 48 -8.91 -2.09 2.93
N PHE A 49 -7.87 -2.04 3.77
CA PHE A 49 -6.50 -2.08 3.27
C PHE A 49 -6.15 -3.43 2.63
N VAL A 50 -6.63 -4.54 3.19
CA VAL A 50 -6.50 -5.88 2.59
C VAL A 50 -7.18 -5.93 1.22
N VAL A 51 -8.46 -5.53 1.16
CA VAL A 51 -9.23 -5.49 -0.10
C VAL A 51 -8.56 -4.60 -1.15
N PHE A 52 -8.00 -3.46 -0.72
CA PHE A 52 -7.25 -2.58 -1.60
C PHE A 52 -6.02 -3.28 -2.22
N LEU A 53 -5.24 -4.01 -1.41
CA LEU A 53 -4.07 -4.74 -1.92
C LEU A 53 -4.46 -5.90 -2.83
N GLU A 54 -5.56 -6.60 -2.56
CA GLU A 54 -6.12 -7.63 -3.45
C GLU A 54 -6.49 -7.04 -4.83
N GLU A 55 -7.22 -5.91 -4.84
CA GLU A 55 -7.58 -5.23 -6.09
C GLU A 55 -6.34 -4.69 -6.81
N LEU A 56 -5.37 -4.15 -6.06
CA LEU A 56 -4.11 -3.65 -6.60
C LEU A 56 -3.29 -4.76 -7.27
N ARG A 57 -3.13 -5.90 -6.59
CA ARG A 57 -2.47 -7.09 -7.13
C ARG A 57 -3.17 -7.60 -8.38
N SER A 58 -4.50 -7.68 -8.35
CA SER A 58 -5.29 -8.08 -9.52
C SER A 58 -5.08 -7.15 -10.72
N GLY A 59 -5.05 -5.83 -10.50
CA GLY A 59 -4.93 -4.85 -11.58
C GLY A 59 -3.51 -4.64 -12.12
N LEU A 60 -2.49 -4.78 -11.28
CA LEU A 60 -1.08 -4.68 -11.67
C LEU A 60 -0.52 -6.01 -12.19
N GLY A 61 -1.06 -7.15 -11.72
CA GLY A 61 -0.59 -8.49 -12.01
C GLY A 61 0.78 -8.78 -11.36
N THR A 62 1.57 -9.64 -12.01
CA THR A 62 2.91 -10.03 -11.56
C THR A 62 4.03 -9.22 -12.22
N LYS A 63 3.69 -8.28 -13.12
CA LYS A 63 4.69 -7.45 -13.81
C LYS A 63 5.32 -6.42 -12.88
N TYR A 64 4.53 -5.86 -11.97
CA TYR A 64 4.98 -4.81 -11.07
C TYR A 64 5.10 -5.35 -9.65
N GLY A 65 6.18 -4.98 -8.96
CA GLY A 65 6.33 -5.22 -7.54
C GLY A 65 5.31 -4.39 -6.73
N ILE A 66 4.79 -4.98 -5.67
CA ILE A 66 3.90 -4.32 -4.71
C ILE A 66 4.47 -4.55 -3.32
N THR A 67 4.81 -3.47 -2.66
CA THR A 67 5.32 -3.47 -1.29
C THR A 67 4.46 -2.57 -0.42
N ALA A 68 4.57 -2.72 0.89
CA ALA A 68 3.99 -1.77 1.83
C ALA A 68 4.96 -1.47 2.96
N THR A 69 4.88 -0.25 3.48
CA THR A 69 5.68 0.21 4.60
C THR A 69 4.81 0.26 5.85
N LEU A 70 5.22 -0.49 6.89
CA LEU A 70 4.50 -0.60 8.16
C LEU A 70 5.31 -0.01 9.32
N PRO A 71 4.65 0.58 10.32
CA PRO A 71 5.34 1.12 11.49
C PRO A 71 5.87 0.00 12.41
N ILE A 72 6.98 0.26 13.10
CA ILE A 72 7.45 -0.61 14.20
C ILE A 72 6.66 -0.34 15.50
N SER A 73 6.10 0.85 15.67
CA SER A 73 5.31 1.21 16.85
C SER A 73 4.05 0.36 16.95
N TYR A 74 3.92 -0.41 18.03
CA TYR A 74 2.71 -1.22 18.31
C TYR A 74 1.43 -0.40 18.25
N TRP A 75 1.49 0.86 18.71
CA TRP A 75 0.35 1.77 18.74
C TRP A 75 -0.33 1.91 17.37
N TYR A 76 0.45 1.86 16.29
CA TYR A 76 -0.06 1.92 14.92
C TYR A 76 -0.08 0.55 14.24
N LEU A 77 0.89 -0.33 14.53
CA LEU A 77 0.98 -1.65 13.89
C LEU A 77 -0.23 -2.53 14.18
N GLN A 78 -0.86 -2.40 15.35
CA GLN A 78 -2.09 -3.12 15.70
C GLN A 78 -3.27 -2.87 14.76
N HIS A 79 -3.19 -1.85 13.89
CA HIS A 79 -4.22 -1.50 12.91
C HIS A 79 -4.02 -2.15 11.54
N PHE A 80 -3.03 -3.03 11.39
CA PHE A 80 -2.73 -3.75 10.15
C PHE A 80 -2.99 -5.24 10.30
N ASP A 81 -3.73 -5.82 9.35
CA ASP A 81 -3.89 -7.27 9.21
C ASP A 81 -2.67 -7.87 8.50
N VAL A 82 -1.53 -7.91 9.17
CA VAL A 82 -0.23 -8.22 8.54
C VAL A 82 -0.25 -9.56 7.79
N GLU A 83 -0.94 -10.57 8.33
CA GLU A 83 -1.06 -11.88 7.70
C GLU A 83 -1.78 -11.80 6.34
N SER A 84 -2.95 -11.16 6.29
CA SER A 84 -3.70 -11.00 5.04
C SER A 84 -3.03 -10.03 4.05
N LEU A 85 -2.32 -9.00 4.54
CA LEU A 85 -1.58 -8.09 3.66
C LEU A 85 -0.47 -8.83 2.91
N LEU A 86 0.24 -9.75 3.57
CA LEU A 86 1.35 -10.50 2.99
C LEU A 86 0.97 -11.38 1.80
N GLU A 87 -0.30 -11.78 1.66
CA GLU A 87 -0.77 -12.59 0.54
C GLU A 87 -0.67 -11.85 -0.81
N ASN A 88 -0.68 -10.52 -0.79
CA ASN A 88 -0.72 -9.68 -1.99
C ASN A 88 0.55 -8.86 -2.21
N LEU A 89 1.49 -8.90 -1.24
CA LEU A 89 2.75 -8.15 -1.27
C LEU A 89 3.92 -9.05 -1.66
N ASP A 90 4.89 -8.46 -2.35
CA ASP A 90 6.17 -9.13 -2.62
C ASP A 90 7.07 -9.12 -1.37
N TRP A 91 7.07 -8.03 -0.62
CA TRP A 91 7.64 -7.93 0.74
C TRP A 91 7.08 -6.72 1.51
N LEU A 92 7.39 -6.65 2.80
CA LEU A 92 7.06 -5.54 3.69
C LEU A 92 8.33 -4.80 4.12
N ASN A 93 8.25 -3.48 4.19
CA ASN A 93 9.26 -2.62 4.79
C ASN A 93 8.82 -2.23 6.20
N MET A 94 9.75 -2.19 7.16
CA MET A 94 9.47 -1.75 8.53
C MET A 94 10.09 -0.37 8.77
N MET A 95 9.26 0.59 9.16
CA MET A 95 9.67 1.97 9.41
C MET A 95 10.15 2.12 10.86
N SER A 96 11.48 2.29 11.03
CA SER A 96 12.14 2.40 12.33
C SER A 96 12.25 3.83 12.87
N GLU A 97 12.14 4.85 12.02
CA GLU A 97 12.24 6.27 12.40
C GLU A 97 11.08 7.06 11.76
N LEU A 98 10.54 8.04 12.48
CA LEU A 98 9.44 8.90 12.01
C LEU A 98 9.85 9.66 10.74
N ALA A 99 9.15 9.38 9.64
CA ALA A 99 9.14 10.10 8.36
C ALA A 99 10.52 10.28 7.68
N THR A 100 10.99 9.22 7.00
CA THR A 100 11.71 9.44 5.73
C THR A 100 10.90 8.77 4.64
N LEU A 101 10.39 9.59 3.71
CA LEU A 101 9.78 9.16 2.45
C LEU A 101 10.76 8.22 1.73
N THR A 102 10.64 6.91 1.97
CA THR A 102 11.45 5.93 1.27
C THR A 102 10.74 5.63 -0.03
N ILE A 103 10.94 6.49 -1.04
CA ILE A 103 10.61 6.11 -2.41
C ILE A 103 11.67 5.07 -2.82
N SER A 104 11.36 3.78 -2.67
CA SER A 104 12.19 2.71 -3.20
C SER A 104 12.02 2.69 -4.73
N LEU A 105 12.84 3.48 -5.41
CA LEU A 105 12.91 3.54 -6.86
C LEU A 105 13.84 2.41 -7.33
N SER A 106 13.31 1.23 -7.68
CA SER A 106 14.06 0.35 -8.57
C SER A 106 13.89 0.88 -10.00
N LYS A 107 15.02 1.07 -10.67
CA LYS A 107 15.09 1.27 -12.12
C LYS A 107 15.65 -0.01 -12.72
N ALA A 108 14.98 -0.54 -13.73
CA ALA A 108 15.60 -1.48 -14.66
C ALA A 108 16.78 -0.81 -15.39
N TYR A 109 17.94 -1.47 -15.38
CA TYR A 109 19.08 -1.15 -16.24
C TYR A 109 18.84 -1.67 -17.65
#